data_AF-A0A7R9HAF7-F1
#
_entry.id   AF-A0A7R9HAF7-F1
#
_cell.length_a   1.000
_cell.length_b   1.000
_cell.length_c   1.000
_cell.angle_alpha   90.00
_cell.angle_beta   90.00
_cell.angle_gamma   90.00
#
_symmetry.space_group_name_H-M   'P 1'
#
loop_
_entity.id
_entity.type
_entity.pdbx_description
1 polymer ?
#
loop_
_entity_poly.entity_id
_entity_poly.type
_entity_poly.pdbx_seq_one_letter_code
_entity_poly.pdbx_strand_id
1 'polypeptide(L)'
;LHINLDPSKFDYYEGPTSNLVWKAYEEARHAWTFDPLSWKRNDFTLNPFNTSCIGVISTQEYFASLTIIRMDQMKLAMFLSGLVMFCLAPRLSRNALFFYLCGVIVGISTSLLLLFYLVHKMLPKSRLLYGLALGCSTLGIFVFHSIWLYVHSIIFEYSNQVLTYILVTGLVSFVMCYRMGPPTDPRSRNIIKWTIQALSLALMFYSSFIKELVSAIMILTAVLHYFPPGLSEKAISYW
;
A
#
# COMPACT_ATOMS: atom_id res chain seq x y z
N LEU A 1 -8.94 17.92 -3.39
CA LEU A 1 -8.58 19.35 -3.23
C LEU A 1 -7.15 19.50 -3.70
N HIS A 2 -6.92 20.31 -4.73
CA HIS A 2 -5.59 20.60 -5.23
C HIS A 2 -5.22 22.04 -4.84
N ILE A 3 -4.08 22.19 -4.16
CA ILE A 3 -3.54 23.49 -3.76
C ILE A 3 -2.35 23.80 -4.67
N ASN A 4 -2.43 24.91 -5.40
CA ASN A 4 -1.37 25.32 -6.32
C ASN A 4 -0.24 26.05 -5.57
N LEU A 5 0.42 25.35 -4.64
CA LEU A 5 1.61 25.84 -3.92
C LEU A 5 2.69 24.80 -3.82
N ASP A 6 3.93 25.28 -3.67
CA ASP A 6 5.03 24.41 -3.28
C ASP A 6 4.74 23.78 -1.90
N PRO A 7 4.84 22.45 -1.79
CA PRO A 7 4.57 21.73 -0.54
C PRO A 7 5.47 22.17 0.62
N SER A 8 6.61 22.79 0.36
CA SER A 8 7.50 23.30 1.41
C SER A 8 7.00 24.57 2.11
N LYS A 9 5.99 25.26 1.56
CA LYS A 9 5.60 26.62 2.00
C LYS A 9 4.27 26.71 2.74
N PHE A 10 3.54 25.60 2.89
CA PHE A 10 2.27 25.58 3.60
C PHE A 10 2.21 24.48 4.65
N ASP A 11 1.48 24.73 5.72
CA ASP A 11 1.09 23.72 6.71
C ASP A 11 -0.42 23.49 6.59
N TYR A 12 -0.84 22.24 6.76
CA TYR A 12 -2.24 21.86 6.69
C TYR A 12 -2.62 21.00 7.89
N TYR A 13 -3.86 21.17 8.35
CA TYR A 13 -4.44 20.42 9.47
C TYR A 13 -5.76 19.82 9.01
N GLU A 14 -5.91 18.50 9.15
CA GLU A 14 -7.14 17.79 8.78
C GLU A 14 -7.91 17.38 10.05
N GLY A 15 -9.22 17.59 10.03
CA GLY A 15 -10.09 17.19 11.14
C GLY A 15 -11.56 17.15 10.74
N PRO A 16 -12.43 16.45 11.50
CA PRO A 16 -13.84 16.31 11.13
C PRO A 16 -14.67 17.57 11.38
N THR A 17 -14.21 18.48 12.24
CA THR A 17 -14.91 19.72 12.61
C THR A 17 -13.92 20.87 12.70
N SER A 18 -14.36 22.09 12.39
CA SER A 18 -13.55 23.32 12.49
C SER A 18 -12.92 23.51 13.88
N ASN A 19 -13.67 23.23 14.95
CA ASN A 19 -13.16 23.37 16.33
C ASN A 19 -11.99 22.43 16.63
N LEU A 20 -12.01 21.22 16.06
CA LEU A 20 -10.94 20.24 16.24
C LEU A 20 -9.71 20.60 15.41
N VAL A 21 -9.92 21.11 14.19
CA VAL A 21 -8.83 21.66 13.36
C VAL A 21 -8.19 22.86 14.05
N TRP A 22 -8.99 23.75 14.63
CA TRP A 22 -8.52 24.91 15.37
C TRP A 22 -7.73 24.51 16.62
N LYS A 23 -8.23 23.54 17.37
CA LYS A 23 -7.54 23.00 18.54
C LYS A 23 -6.22 22.33 18.17
N ALA A 24 -6.19 21.54 17.09
CA ALA A 24 -4.98 20.93 16.57
C ALA A 24 -3.96 22.00 16.13
N TYR A 25 -4.43 23.10 15.53
CA TYR A 25 -3.61 24.25 15.21
C TYR A 25 -3.04 24.95 16.46
N GLU A 26 -3.85 25.19 17.49
CA GLU A 26 -3.39 25.80 18.74
C GLU A 26 -2.35 24.92 19.43
N GLU A 27 -2.58 23.61 19.50
CA GLU A 27 -1.64 22.64 20.06
C GLU A 27 -0.32 22.61 19.27
N ALA A 28 -0.38 22.59 17.93
CA ALA A 28 0.80 22.65 17.07
C ALA A 28 1.53 24.00 17.12
N ARG A 29 0.82 25.10 17.40
CA ARG A 29 1.42 26.44 17.59
C ARG A 29 2.19 26.55 18.90
N HIS A 30 1.69 25.90 19.96
CA HIS A 30 2.30 25.96 21.29
C HIS A 30 3.33 24.85 21.53
N ALA A 31 3.22 23.71 20.85
CA ALA A 31 4.20 22.65 20.88
C ALA A 31 5.26 22.86 19.78
N TRP A 32 6.55 22.80 20.12
CA TRP A 32 7.63 22.76 19.13
C TRP A 32 7.63 21.39 18.43
N THR A 33 6.62 21.17 17.60
CA THR A 33 6.36 19.92 16.88
C THR A 33 7.12 19.97 15.57
N PHE A 34 8.32 19.42 15.60
CA PHE A 34 9.09 19.18 14.39
C PHE A 34 8.53 17.91 13.74
N ASP A 35 7.62 18.05 12.78
CA ASP A 35 7.08 16.93 11.99
C ASP A 35 7.98 16.64 10.80
N PRO A 36 8.90 15.67 10.87
CA PRO A 36 9.89 15.50 9.82
C PRO A 36 9.33 14.66 8.67
N LEU A 37 8.23 13.92 8.89
CA LEU A 37 7.58 12.96 7.97
C LEU A 37 6.31 13.52 7.34
N SER A 38 6.17 14.85 7.32
CA SER A 38 5.11 15.46 6.55
C SER A 38 5.52 15.42 5.08
N TRP A 39 5.26 14.31 4.38
CA TRP A 39 5.16 14.36 2.91
C TRP A 39 3.97 15.23 2.57
N LYS A 40 4.23 16.53 2.51
CA LYS A 40 3.27 17.53 2.10
C LYS A 40 2.93 17.24 0.64
N ARG A 41 1.68 16.85 0.41
CA ARG A 41 1.12 16.60 -0.91
C ARG A 41 0.29 17.80 -1.28
N ASN A 42 0.30 18.17 -2.55
CA ASN A 42 -0.55 19.24 -3.06
C ASN A 42 -1.98 18.76 -3.33
N ASP A 43 -2.17 17.44 -3.35
CA ASP A 43 -3.43 16.75 -3.58
C ASP A 43 -3.92 16.07 -2.30
N PHE A 44 -5.07 16.55 -1.82
CA PHE A 44 -5.77 15.98 -0.68
C PHE A 44 -7.04 15.27 -1.14
N THR A 45 -7.13 13.98 -0.81
CA THR A 45 -8.34 13.18 -0.99
C THR A 45 -9.24 13.35 0.23
N LEU A 46 -10.25 14.20 0.10
CA LEU A 46 -11.28 14.40 1.13
C LEU A 46 -12.28 13.24 1.06
N ASN A 47 -12.76 12.78 2.22
CA ASN A 47 -13.83 11.80 2.26
C ASN A 47 -15.15 12.50 1.90
N PRO A 48 -15.81 12.15 0.78
CA PRO A 48 -17.03 12.85 0.37
C PRO A 48 -18.25 12.53 1.25
N PHE A 49 -18.19 11.47 2.07
CA PHE A 49 -19.32 11.02 2.88
C PHE A 49 -19.26 11.48 4.33
N ASN A 50 -18.11 11.98 4.79
CA ASN A 50 -17.94 12.50 6.14
C ASN A 50 -17.59 13.98 6.09
N THR A 51 -17.99 14.75 7.11
CA THR A 51 -17.56 16.15 7.19
C THR A 51 -16.06 16.17 7.44
N SER A 52 -15.31 16.69 6.48
CA SER A 52 -13.87 16.87 6.58
C SER A 52 -13.56 18.35 6.42
N CYS A 53 -12.86 18.90 7.42
CA CYS A 53 -12.39 20.27 7.46
C CYS A 53 -10.87 20.26 7.30
N ILE A 54 -10.36 21.12 6.43
CA ILE A 54 -8.92 21.34 6.25
C ILE A 54 -8.64 22.79 6.61
N GLY A 55 -7.74 23.01 7.57
CA GLY A 55 -7.12 24.31 7.83
C GLY A 55 -5.83 24.42 7.03
N VAL A 56 -5.68 25.49 6.25
CA VAL A 56 -4.45 25.75 5.46
C VAL A 56 -3.84 27.06 5.94
N ILE A 57 -2.55 27.01 6.27
CA ILE A 57 -1.77 28.19 6.63
C ILE A 57 -0.70 28.36 5.56
N SER A 58 -0.77 29.50 4.88
CA SER A 58 0.16 29.87 3.82
C SER A 58 0.63 31.31 4.05
N THR A 59 1.92 31.55 3.79
CA THR A 59 2.51 32.89 3.76
C THR A 59 2.34 33.59 2.41
N GLN A 60 1.98 32.84 1.37
CA GLN A 60 1.77 33.34 0.01
C GLN A 60 0.29 33.21 -0.40
N GLU A 61 -0.13 34.06 -1.34
CA GLU A 61 -1.44 33.94 -1.98
C GLU A 61 -1.60 32.56 -2.61
N TYR A 62 -2.75 31.94 -2.37
CA TYR A 62 -3.01 30.58 -2.81
C TYR A 62 -4.36 30.44 -3.48
N PHE A 63 -4.39 29.58 -4.49
CA PHE A 63 -5.61 29.14 -5.11
C PHE A 63 -5.85 27.67 -4.76
N ALA A 64 -6.98 27.41 -4.11
CA ALA A 64 -7.46 26.08 -3.82
C ALA A 64 -8.53 25.70 -4.85
N SER A 65 -8.28 24.64 -5.61
CA SER A 65 -9.22 24.10 -6.57
C SER A 65 -9.84 22.79 -6.03
N LEU A 66 -11.16 22.74 -5.98
CA LEU A 66 -11.88 21.54 -5.58
C LEU A 66 -12.36 20.79 -6.82
N THR A 67 -11.57 19.81 -7.24
CA THR A 67 -11.99 18.89 -8.31
C THR A 67 -12.79 17.74 -7.71
N ILE A 68 -14.06 17.65 -8.09
CA ILE A 68 -14.94 16.53 -7.70
C ILE A 68 -14.74 15.41 -8.72
N ILE A 69 -14.01 14.37 -8.33
CA ILE A 69 -13.83 13.17 -9.14
C ILE A 69 -14.97 12.21 -8.80
N ARG A 70 -15.92 12.04 -9.72
CA ARG A 70 -17.09 11.14 -9.52
C ARG A 70 -16.70 9.67 -9.44
N MET A 71 -15.67 9.26 -10.16
CA MET A 71 -15.16 7.89 -10.15
C MET A 71 -13.63 7.90 -10.23
N ASP A 72 -12.99 7.49 -9.14
CA ASP A 72 -11.56 7.18 -9.16
C ASP A 72 -11.38 5.79 -9.80
N GLN A 73 -10.93 5.79 -11.06
CA GLN A 73 -10.74 4.56 -11.83
C GLN A 73 -9.71 3.61 -11.21
N MET A 74 -8.71 4.14 -10.50
CA MET A 74 -7.70 3.32 -9.83
C MET A 74 -8.31 2.59 -8.62
N LYS A 75 -9.10 3.31 -7.82
CA LYS A 75 -9.84 2.73 -6.70
C LYS A 75 -10.89 1.72 -7.16
N LEU A 76 -11.52 1.95 -8.32
CA LEU A 76 -12.42 0.96 -8.90
C LEU A 76 -11.66 -0.29 -9.39
N ALA A 77 -10.53 -0.10 -10.08
CA ALA A 77 -9.70 -1.20 -10.56
C ALA A 77 -9.13 -2.06 -9.42
N MET A 78 -8.69 -1.44 -8.32
CA MET A 78 -8.25 -2.14 -7.10
C MET A 78 -9.38 -3.00 -6.50
N PHE A 79 -10.62 -2.50 -6.50
CA PHE A 79 -11.75 -3.24 -5.96
C PHE A 79 -12.11 -4.44 -6.84
N LEU A 80 -12.20 -4.22 -8.16
CA LEU A 80 -12.50 -5.29 -9.13
C LEU A 80 -11.41 -6.36 -9.11
N SER A 81 -10.13 -5.95 -9.11
CA SER A 81 -9.01 -6.90 -9.06
C SER A 81 -9.02 -7.72 -7.77
N GLY A 82 -9.29 -7.11 -6.61
CA GLY A 82 -9.46 -7.83 -5.35
C GLY A 82 -10.62 -8.83 -5.40
N LEU A 83 -11.76 -8.44 -5.93
CA LEU A 83 -12.93 -9.32 -6.08
C LEU A 83 -12.63 -10.52 -7.00
N VAL A 84 -12.03 -10.26 -8.17
CA VAL A 84 -11.62 -11.29 -9.12
C VAL A 84 -10.61 -12.24 -8.47
N MET A 85 -9.60 -11.69 -7.78
CA MET A 85 -8.57 -12.49 -7.12
C MET A 85 -9.15 -13.39 -6.02
N PHE A 86 -10.13 -12.90 -5.25
CA PHE A 86 -10.82 -13.69 -4.22
C PHE A 86 -11.58 -14.88 -4.84
N CYS A 87 -12.33 -14.64 -5.92
CA CYS A 87 -13.06 -15.68 -6.64
C CYS A 87 -12.14 -16.71 -7.30
N LEU A 88 -11.02 -16.26 -7.87
CA LEU A 88 -10.05 -17.15 -8.52
C LEU A 88 -9.11 -17.84 -7.52
N ALA A 89 -9.07 -17.46 -6.25
CA ALA A 89 -8.13 -17.98 -5.26
C ALA A 89 -8.03 -19.53 -5.22
N PRO A 90 -9.14 -20.31 -5.28
CA PRO A 90 -9.04 -21.78 -5.32
C PRO A 90 -8.46 -22.33 -6.62
N ARG A 91 -8.69 -21.64 -7.76
CA ARG A 91 -8.11 -22.04 -9.05
C ARG A 91 -6.64 -21.67 -9.12
N LEU A 92 -6.28 -20.49 -8.61
CA LEU A 92 -4.92 -19.97 -8.57
C LEU A 92 -4.02 -20.80 -7.67
N SER A 93 -4.50 -21.21 -6.48
CA SER A 93 -3.73 -22.05 -5.56
C SER A 93 -3.42 -23.44 -6.12
N ARG A 94 -4.22 -23.92 -7.09
CA ARG A 94 -3.97 -25.20 -7.76
C ARG A 94 -3.03 -25.08 -8.96
N ASN A 95 -2.93 -23.89 -9.55
CA ASN A 95 -2.17 -23.67 -10.77
C ASN A 95 -0.66 -23.57 -10.48
N ALA A 96 0.13 -24.45 -11.09
CA ALA A 96 1.59 -24.46 -10.92
C ALA A 96 2.25 -23.17 -11.43
N LEU A 97 1.73 -22.58 -12.51
CA LEU A 97 2.25 -21.32 -13.06
C LEU A 97 2.19 -20.17 -12.03
N PHE A 98 1.11 -20.11 -11.26
CA PHE A 98 0.95 -19.09 -10.23
C PHE A 98 2.01 -19.23 -9.14
N PHE A 99 2.33 -20.46 -8.74
CA PHE A 99 3.39 -20.72 -7.76
C PHE A 99 4.75 -20.24 -8.26
N TYR A 100 5.12 -20.54 -9.51
CA TYR A 100 6.38 -20.07 -10.08
C TYR A 100 6.44 -18.54 -10.20
N LEU A 101 5.37 -17.90 -10.65
CA LEU A 101 5.31 -16.44 -10.77
C LEU A 101 5.44 -15.76 -9.40
N CYS A 102 4.69 -16.20 -8.40
CA CYS A 102 4.82 -15.67 -7.04
C CYS A 102 6.19 -15.94 -6.45
N GLY A 103 6.75 -17.13 -6.66
CA GLY A 103 8.09 -17.48 -6.22
C GLY A 103 9.17 -16.58 -6.82
N VAL A 104 9.07 -16.27 -8.11
CA VAL A 104 9.98 -15.34 -8.81
C VAL A 104 9.84 -13.93 -8.25
N ILE A 105 8.61 -13.41 -8.06
CA ILE A 105 8.39 -12.07 -7.49
C ILE A 105 9.00 -11.98 -6.09
N VAL A 106 8.70 -12.95 -5.22
CA VAL A 106 9.24 -13.01 -3.86
C VAL A 106 10.77 -13.13 -3.88
N GLY A 107 11.33 -13.91 -4.81
CA GLY A 107 12.77 -14.04 -4.99
C GLY A 107 13.45 -12.74 -5.40
N ILE A 108 12.91 -12.02 -6.38
CA ILE A 108 13.41 -10.70 -6.81
C ILE A 108 13.29 -9.71 -5.63
N SER A 109 12.15 -9.64 -4.95
CA SER A 109 11.98 -8.77 -3.78
C SER A 109 12.96 -9.09 -2.67
N THR A 110 13.22 -10.37 -2.39
CA THR A 110 14.18 -10.81 -1.37
C THR A 110 15.61 -10.42 -1.77
N SER A 111 15.98 -10.59 -3.03
CA SER A 111 17.30 -10.19 -3.54
C SER A 111 17.50 -8.67 -3.44
N LEU A 112 16.47 -7.88 -3.76
CA LEU A 112 16.51 -6.42 -3.61
C LEU A 112 16.66 -6.02 -2.13
N LEU A 113 15.89 -6.62 -1.23
CA LEU A 113 16.00 -6.38 0.21
C LEU A 113 17.39 -6.73 0.75
N LEU A 114 17.98 -7.83 0.28
CA LEU A 114 19.35 -8.21 0.62
C LEU A 114 20.35 -7.16 0.15
N LEU A 115 20.20 -6.64 -1.07
CA LEU A 115 21.06 -5.58 -1.61
C LEU A 115 20.96 -4.30 -0.78
N PHE A 116 19.74 -3.84 -0.47
CA PHE A 116 19.53 -2.70 0.41
C PHE A 116 20.17 -2.91 1.79
N TYR A 117 20.02 -4.10 2.37
CA TYR A 117 20.63 -4.47 3.64
C TYR A 117 22.17 -4.42 3.58
N LEU A 118 22.78 -4.92 2.50
CA LEU A 118 24.22 -4.87 2.29
C LEU A 118 24.73 -3.43 2.14
N VAL A 119 24.06 -2.61 1.34
CA VAL A 119 24.38 -1.18 1.19
C VAL A 119 24.30 -0.48 2.55
N HIS A 120 23.22 -0.68 3.27
CA HIS A 120 23.03 -0.14 4.62
C HIS A 120 24.13 -0.59 5.60
N LYS A 121 24.60 -1.84 5.49
CA LYS A 121 25.69 -2.37 6.30
C LYS A 121 27.05 -1.78 5.96
N MET A 122 27.29 -1.42 4.69
CA MET A 122 28.55 -0.83 4.20
C MET A 122 28.64 0.67 4.47
N LEU A 123 27.53 1.35 4.74
CA LEU A 123 27.55 2.73 5.23
C LEU A 123 28.32 2.77 6.57
N PRO A 124 29.33 3.65 6.70
CA PRO A 124 30.19 3.68 7.88
C PRO A 124 29.35 3.95 9.14
N LYS A 125 29.22 2.90 9.97
CA LYS A 125 28.58 2.95 11.29
C LYS A 125 29.42 3.74 12.27
N SER A 126 29.46 5.06 12.14
CA SER A 126 29.90 5.89 13.26
C SER A 126 28.86 5.69 14.38
N ARG A 127 29.29 5.02 15.47
CA ARG A 127 28.42 4.67 16.62
C ARG A 127 27.73 5.91 17.21
N LEU A 128 28.35 7.08 17.05
CA LEU A 128 27.81 8.40 17.39
C LEU A 128 26.62 8.83 16.49
N LEU A 129 26.67 8.56 15.18
CA LEU A 129 25.60 8.94 14.24
C LEU A 129 24.37 8.04 14.39
N TYR A 130 24.56 6.75 14.70
CA TYR A 130 23.45 5.84 15.02
C TYR A 130 22.79 6.16 16.38
N GLY A 131 23.59 6.58 17.37
CA GLY A 131 23.08 7.08 18.65
C GLY A 131 22.27 8.37 18.52
N LEU A 132 22.72 9.30 17.64
CA LEU A 132 21.96 10.50 17.30
C LEU A 132 20.73 10.21 16.42
N ALA A 133 20.81 9.23 15.50
CA ALA A 133 19.72 8.86 14.60
C ALA A 133 18.54 8.16 15.29
N LEU A 134 18.79 7.40 16.36
CA LEU A 134 17.73 6.88 17.22
C LEU A 134 17.12 7.99 18.11
N GLY A 135 17.88 9.04 18.42
CA GLY A 135 17.42 10.19 19.21
C GLY A 135 16.68 11.28 18.42
N CYS A 136 16.95 11.41 17.12
CA CYS A 136 16.32 12.40 16.24
C CYS A 136 15.44 11.71 15.19
N SER A 137 14.12 11.78 15.36
CA SER A 137 13.11 11.33 14.38
C SER A 137 13.40 11.82 12.95
N THR A 138 13.97 13.02 12.82
CA THR A 138 14.32 13.69 11.56
C THR A 138 15.29 12.91 10.67
N LEU A 139 16.27 12.21 11.25
CA LEU A 139 17.29 11.49 10.48
C LEU A 139 16.73 10.21 9.85
N GLY A 140 15.86 9.48 10.54
CA GLY A 140 15.20 8.30 9.97
C GLY A 140 14.33 8.65 8.76
N ILE A 141 13.70 9.82 8.83
CA ILE A 141 12.81 10.32 7.80
C ILE A 141 13.59 10.83 6.60
N PHE A 142 14.69 11.54 6.85
CA PHE A 142 15.62 11.96 5.80
C PHE A 142 16.20 10.77 5.05
N VAL A 143 16.58 9.70 5.76
CA VAL A 143 17.08 8.47 5.14
C VAL A 143 15.99 7.81 4.28
N PHE A 144 14.76 7.68 4.78
CA PHE A 144 13.67 7.10 4.00
C PHE A 144 13.34 7.95 2.76
N HIS A 145 13.25 9.27 2.92
CA HIS A 145 12.99 10.21 1.83
C HIS A 145 14.10 10.15 0.76
N SER A 146 15.36 10.09 1.20
CA SER A 146 16.50 9.91 0.31
C SER A 146 16.36 8.61 -0.49
N ILE A 147 16.08 7.49 0.18
CA ILE A 147 15.89 6.19 -0.49
C ILE A 147 14.79 6.30 -1.55
N TRP A 148 13.66 6.95 -1.24
CA TRP A 148 12.55 7.11 -2.18
C TRP A 148 12.94 7.86 -3.46
N LEU A 149 13.63 9.00 -3.32
CA LEU A 149 14.10 9.80 -4.46
C LEU A 149 15.17 9.06 -5.27
N TYR A 150 16.11 8.40 -4.60
CA TYR A 150 17.16 7.63 -5.26
C TYR A 150 16.59 6.42 -6.01
N VAL A 151 15.59 5.71 -5.47
CA VAL A 151 14.94 4.59 -6.17
C VAL A 151 14.26 5.07 -7.46
N HIS A 152 13.54 6.19 -7.41
CA HIS A 152 12.87 6.72 -8.61
C HIS A 152 13.87 7.14 -9.69
N SER A 153 14.97 7.79 -9.29
CA SER A 153 16.05 8.16 -10.20
C SER A 153 16.77 6.93 -10.79
N ILE A 154 17.06 5.90 -9.97
CA ILE A 154 17.71 4.67 -10.42
C ILE A 154 16.86 3.92 -11.46
N ILE A 155 15.55 3.83 -11.24
CA ILE A 155 14.64 3.13 -12.16
C ILE A 155 14.62 3.81 -13.55
N PHE A 156 14.62 5.14 -13.58
CA PHE A 156 14.50 5.90 -14.83
C PHE A 156 15.84 6.03 -15.56
N GLU A 157 16.91 6.36 -14.83
CA GLU A 157 18.24 6.64 -15.39
C GLU A 157 19.03 5.37 -15.72
N TYR A 158 18.88 4.31 -14.92
CA TYR A 158 19.60 3.04 -15.08
C TYR A 158 18.68 1.89 -15.54
N SER A 159 17.64 2.20 -16.32
CA SER A 159 16.62 1.25 -16.77
C SER A 159 17.19 -0.07 -17.32
N ASN A 160 18.25 -0.02 -18.13
CA ASN A 160 18.88 -1.23 -18.70
C ASN A 160 19.59 -2.10 -17.64
N GLN A 161 20.24 -1.48 -16.65
CA GLN A 161 20.90 -2.21 -15.56
C GLN A 161 19.86 -2.84 -14.62
N VAL A 162 18.79 -2.10 -14.32
CA VAL A 162 17.66 -2.59 -13.52
C VAL A 162 16.99 -3.78 -14.22
N LEU A 163 16.76 -3.69 -15.53
CA LEU A 163 16.21 -4.81 -16.32
C LEU A 163 17.13 -6.03 -16.28
N THR A 164 18.44 -5.84 -16.46
CA THR A 164 19.42 -6.94 -16.39
C THR A 164 19.41 -7.59 -15.01
N TYR A 165 19.36 -6.79 -13.94
CA TYR A 165 19.26 -7.31 -12.58
C TYR A 165 17.97 -8.11 -12.35
N ILE A 166 16.82 -7.59 -12.78
CA ILE A 166 15.52 -8.28 -12.68
C ILE A 166 15.56 -9.60 -13.46
N LEU A 167 16.15 -9.61 -14.66
CA LEU A 167 16.28 -10.82 -15.48
C LEU A 167 17.16 -11.86 -14.80
N VAL A 168 18.35 -11.50 -14.34
CA VAL A 168 19.28 -12.45 -13.69
C VAL A 168 18.68 -12.99 -12.40
N THR A 169 18.21 -12.12 -11.51
CA THR A 169 17.61 -12.55 -10.23
C THR A 169 16.31 -13.30 -10.41
N GLY A 170 15.50 -12.92 -11.41
CA GLY A 170 14.30 -13.63 -11.81
C GLY A 170 14.60 -15.03 -12.33
N LEU A 171 15.61 -15.19 -13.19
CA LEU A 171 16.05 -16.50 -13.69
C LEU A 171 16.57 -17.40 -12.57
N VAL A 172 17.41 -16.86 -11.67
CA VAL A 172 17.92 -17.61 -10.51
C VAL A 172 16.77 -18.05 -9.61
N SER A 173 15.82 -17.15 -9.34
CA SER A 173 14.64 -17.48 -8.54
C SER A 173 13.76 -18.53 -9.23
N PHE A 174 13.59 -18.43 -10.56
CA PHE A 174 12.83 -19.40 -11.33
C PHE A 174 13.47 -20.79 -11.29
N VAL A 175 14.79 -20.88 -11.46
CA VAL A 175 15.53 -22.16 -11.36
C VAL A 175 15.40 -22.75 -9.96
N MET A 176 15.52 -21.93 -8.91
CA MET A 176 15.34 -22.37 -7.53
C MET A 176 13.92 -22.89 -7.27
N CYS A 177 12.89 -22.15 -7.69
CA CYS A 177 11.50 -22.58 -7.57
C CYS A 177 11.20 -23.82 -8.41
N TYR A 178 11.78 -23.94 -9.61
CA TYR A 178 11.65 -25.12 -10.47
C TYR A 178 12.22 -26.37 -9.80
N ARG A 179 13.38 -26.24 -9.15
CA ARG A 179 14.02 -27.35 -8.42
C ARG A 179 13.22 -27.80 -7.19
N MET A 180 12.60 -26.87 -6.46
CA MET A 180 11.74 -27.21 -5.31
C MET A 180 10.42 -27.87 -5.73
N GLY A 181 9.88 -27.47 -6.88
CA GLY A 181 8.58 -27.94 -7.37
C GLY A 181 7.39 -27.29 -6.66
N PRO A 182 6.18 -27.34 -7.24
CA PRO A 182 4.98 -26.78 -6.64
C PRO A 182 4.48 -27.65 -5.49
N PRO A 183 3.89 -27.06 -4.43
CA PRO A 183 3.41 -27.80 -3.27
C PRO A 183 2.29 -28.78 -3.66
N THR A 184 2.52 -30.06 -3.42
CA THR A 184 1.56 -31.13 -3.68
C THR A 184 0.55 -31.27 -2.53
N ASP A 185 0.98 -31.02 -1.30
CA ASP A 185 0.18 -31.27 -0.10
C ASP A 185 -1.08 -30.39 -0.04
N PRO A 186 -2.24 -30.97 0.34
CA PRO A 186 -3.49 -30.23 0.43
C PRO A 186 -3.43 -29.13 1.50
N ARG A 187 -2.67 -29.35 2.58
CA ARG A 187 -2.45 -28.35 3.64
C ARG A 187 -1.75 -27.10 3.10
N SER A 188 -0.67 -27.28 2.35
CA SER A 188 0.10 -26.19 1.75
C SER A 188 -0.72 -25.41 0.72
N ARG A 189 -1.53 -26.10 -0.10
CA ARG A 189 -2.47 -25.46 -1.04
C ARG A 189 -3.54 -24.63 -0.32
N ASN A 190 -4.05 -25.11 0.82
CA ASN A 190 -5.03 -24.35 1.62
C ASN A 190 -4.41 -23.08 2.23
N ILE A 191 -3.16 -23.15 2.70
CA ILE A 191 -2.46 -21.94 3.19
C ILE A 191 -2.32 -20.91 2.06
N ILE A 192 -1.88 -21.33 0.87
CA ILE A 192 -1.78 -20.43 -0.30
C ILE A 192 -3.14 -19.84 -0.68
N LYS A 193 -4.20 -20.66 -0.65
CA LYS A 193 -5.56 -20.17 -0.89
C LYS A 193 -5.93 -19.07 0.12
N TRP A 194 -5.73 -19.31 1.41
CA TRP A 194 -6.08 -18.35 2.46
C TRP A 194 -5.26 -17.07 2.39
N THR A 195 -3.97 -17.14 2.05
CA THR A 195 -3.15 -15.93 1.89
C THR A 195 -3.62 -15.09 0.70
N ILE A 196 -3.95 -15.71 -0.44
CA ILE A 196 -4.53 -14.99 -1.58
C ILE A 196 -5.88 -14.36 -1.19
N GLN A 197 -6.73 -15.09 -0.47
CA GLN A 197 -8.02 -14.55 -0.01
C GLN A 197 -7.85 -13.38 0.96
N ALA A 198 -6.96 -13.50 1.94
CA ALA A 198 -6.65 -12.42 2.88
C ALA A 198 -6.10 -11.19 2.16
N LEU A 199 -5.18 -11.37 1.21
CA LEU A 199 -4.65 -10.28 0.40
C LEU A 199 -5.73 -9.61 -0.46
N SER A 200 -6.64 -10.41 -1.04
CA SER A 200 -7.77 -9.91 -1.83
C SER A 200 -8.71 -9.04 -1.00
N LEU A 201 -9.04 -9.48 0.22
CA LEU A 201 -9.89 -8.73 1.15
C LEU A 201 -9.21 -7.43 1.61
N ALA A 202 -7.90 -7.48 1.90
CA ALA A 202 -7.14 -6.27 2.22
C ALA A 202 -7.19 -5.27 1.06
N LEU A 203 -6.99 -5.73 -0.18
CA LEU A 203 -7.06 -4.89 -1.38
C LEU A 203 -8.44 -4.21 -1.50
N MET A 204 -9.51 -4.98 -1.34
CA MET A 204 -10.89 -4.47 -1.35
C MET A 204 -11.11 -3.42 -0.25
N PHE A 205 -10.64 -3.67 0.97
CA PHE A 205 -10.79 -2.76 2.11
C PHE A 205 -10.11 -1.40 1.90
N TYR A 206 -8.93 -1.37 1.29
CA TYR A 206 -8.21 -0.12 0.97
C TYR A 206 -8.75 0.61 -0.27
N SER A 207 -9.65 -0.04 -1.01
CA SER A 207 -10.18 0.45 -2.28
C SER A 207 -11.26 1.50 -2.17
N SER A 208 -11.93 1.66 -1.02
CA SER A 208 -13.02 2.63 -0.87
C SER A 208 -12.90 3.47 0.39
N PHE A 209 -13.50 4.65 0.35
CA PHE A 209 -13.68 5.55 1.49
C PHE A 209 -14.85 5.13 2.39
N ILE A 210 -15.93 4.56 1.82
CA ILE A 210 -17.06 4.02 2.60
C ILE A 210 -16.69 2.63 3.09
N LYS A 211 -16.33 2.52 4.36
CA LYS A 211 -15.88 1.25 4.95
C LYS A 211 -17.04 0.29 5.19
N GLU A 212 -18.24 0.82 5.45
CA GLU A 212 -19.47 0.08 5.71
C GLU A 212 -19.94 -0.70 4.49
N LEU A 213 -19.92 -0.06 3.31
CA LEU A 213 -20.32 -0.70 2.06
C LEU A 213 -19.32 -1.80 1.67
N VAL A 214 -18.02 -1.51 1.78
CA VAL A 214 -16.99 -2.49 1.44
C VAL A 214 -17.00 -3.66 2.40
N SER A 215 -17.19 -3.43 3.70
CA SER A 215 -17.30 -4.53 4.68
C SER A 215 -18.53 -5.40 4.42
N ALA A 216 -19.68 -4.81 4.08
CA ALA A 216 -20.86 -5.58 3.68
C ALA A 216 -20.60 -6.45 2.44
N ILE A 217 -19.93 -5.91 1.41
CA ILE A 217 -19.60 -6.68 0.20
C ILE A 217 -18.55 -7.76 0.49
N MET A 218 -17.56 -7.49 1.35
CA MET A 218 -16.60 -8.51 1.79
C MET A 218 -17.29 -9.68 2.52
N ILE A 219 -18.24 -9.38 3.40
CA ILE A 219 -19.01 -10.41 4.10
C ILE A 219 -19.88 -11.18 3.09
N LEU A 220 -20.60 -10.48 2.21
CA LEU A 220 -21.43 -11.12 1.18
C LEU A 220 -20.62 -12.06 0.29
N THR A 221 -19.47 -11.60 -0.20
CA THR A 221 -18.58 -12.40 -1.05
C THR A 221 -17.99 -13.60 -0.31
N ALA A 222 -17.64 -13.45 0.97
CA ALA A 222 -17.22 -14.57 1.81
C ALA A 222 -18.36 -15.58 2.02
N VAL A 223 -19.57 -15.13 2.35
CA VAL A 223 -20.75 -15.99 2.53
C VAL A 223 -21.05 -16.75 1.26
N LEU A 224 -21.12 -16.09 0.10
CA LEU A 224 -21.36 -16.74 -1.19
C LEU A 224 -20.26 -17.76 -1.55
N HIS A 225 -19.02 -17.52 -1.14
CA HIS A 225 -17.91 -18.42 -1.42
C HIS A 225 -17.94 -19.69 -0.55
N TYR A 226 -18.30 -19.57 0.72
CA TYR A 226 -18.39 -20.70 1.64
C TYR A 226 -19.73 -21.44 1.58
N PHE A 227 -20.81 -20.73 1.25
CA PHE A 227 -22.15 -21.26 1.04
C PHE A 227 -22.54 -21.13 -0.44
N PRO A 228 -22.18 -22.10 -1.30
CA PRO A 228 -22.60 -22.05 -2.69
C PRO A 228 -24.14 -22.11 -2.79
N PRO A 229 -24.76 -21.41 -3.76
CA PRO A 229 -26.21 -21.31 -3.89
C PRO A 229 -26.94 -22.66 -4.08
N GLY A 230 -26.23 -23.72 -4.47
CA GLY A 230 -26.80 -25.08 -4.56
C GLY A 230 -27.23 -25.70 -3.22
N LEU A 231 -26.85 -25.13 -2.08
CA LEU A 231 -27.40 -25.48 -0.75
C LEU A 231 -28.67 -24.69 -0.41
N SER A 232 -28.81 -23.47 -0.95
CA SER A 232 -30.02 -22.65 -0.76
C SER A 232 -31.22 -23.23 -1.51
N GLU A 233 -31.01 -23.78 -2.72
CA GLU A 233 -32.06 -24.48 -3.45
C GLU A 233 -32.52 -25.77 -2.73
N LYS A 234 -31.58 -26.49 -2.09
CA LYS A 234 -31.91 -27.69 -1.30
C LYS A 234 -32.58 -27.39 0.04
N ALA A 235 -32.30 -26.23 0.64
CA ALA A 235 -32.96 -25.80 1.87
C ALA A 235 -34.38 -25.30 1.60
N ILE A 236 -34.62 -24.67 0.44
CA ILE A 236 -35.94 -24.23 -0.01
C ILE A 236 -36.79 -25.43 -0.50
N SER A 237 -36.18 -26.48 -1.04
CA SER A 237 -36.91 -27.68 -1.48
C SER A 237 -37.29 -28.67 -0.36
N TYR A 238 -36.86 -28.42 0.88
CA TYR A 238 -37.11 -29.29 2.04
C TYR A 238 -38.13 -28.70 3.03
N TRP A 239 -38.61 -27.49 2.76
CA TRP A 239 -39.73 -26.83 3.41
C TRP A 239 -40.93 -26.76 2.44
#